data_AF-A0A9D6QUI7-F1
#
_entry.id   AF-A0A9D6QUI7-F1
#
_cell.length_a   1.000
_cell.length_b   1.000
_cell.length_c   1.000
_cell.angle_alpha   90.00
_cell.angle_beta   90.00
_cell.angle_gamma   90.00
#
_symmetry.space_group_name_H-M   'P 1'
#
loop_
_entity.id
_entity.type
_entity.pdbx_description
1 polymer ?
#
loop_
_entity_poly.entity_id
_entity_poly.type
_entity_poly.pdbx_seq_one_letter_code
_entity_poly.pdbx_strand_id
1 'polypeptide(L)'
;MSDKTAKARERRNKARRLLAKRRKAMRWKLENLIRRKSPGRRTTDRSVAADAKKSENLLSTLAGLCVLTSTGLLGYFTAERKFVINTELTQALLNYAKEFLKVYKAAPQTEGRRIGIIYAPEKNQAWHSATLLMEETVVRHLYPVQGQATAKLTVFQKKKQENSLYRGMELLLEAMNEAMPGIPKYCPVLYDRGTTLADYPELAVENAADKKSPVIEVLNLIAAMPFNNHDIVKIIEVIHNVHNRIVKKDLRKPLKFELINKVGMTPWSDEDFSTNVENISQPPAQKIPAPVAVIDQPPTRAIRSQAPALKQFEKWLEIPNRPVTAAALKKFAAFKKLNDRELSTLAAKSLVFRAPPGTLLLDRGSNDPWNLFLLTGQVALETAKESRIVVAADSKAATLPIAAAKPRKCNVRAVTAVAFLWIHENIIGN
;
A
#
# COMPACT_ATOMS: atom_id res chain seq x y z
N MET A 1 -13.26 26.76 -56.13
CA MET A 1 -12.54 26.49 -54.85
C MET A 1 -12.55 25.02 -54.40
N SER A 2 -13.37 24.14 -54.98
CA SER A 2 -13.46 22.69 -54.63
C SER A 2 -12.19 21.86 -54.92
N ASP A 3 -11.42 22.18 -55.97
CA ASP A 3 -10.30 21.32 -56.40
C ASP A 3 -9.03 21.45 -55.52
N LYS A 4 -8.84 22.59 -54.84
CA LYS A 4 -7.67 22.81 -53.94
C LYS A 4 -7.78 22.00 -52.65
N THR A 5 -8.98 21.77 -52.13
CA THR A 5 -9.20 21.01 -50.89
C THR A 5 -9.04 19.50 -51.11
N ALA A 6 -9.42 19.00 -52.30
CA ALA A 6 -9.22 17.60 -52.68
C ALA A 6 -7.72 17.22 -52.73
N LYS A 7 -6.90 18.03 -53.42
CA LYS A 7 -5.44 17.82 -53.50
C LYS A 7 -4.75 17.88 -52.13
N ALA A 8 -5.20 18.76 -51.25
CA ALA A 8 -4.66 18.86 -49.89
C ALA A 8 -4.97 17.60 -49.05
N ARG A 9 -6.19 17.07 -49.17
CA ARG A 9 -6.61 15.83 -48.50
C ARG A 9 -5.83 14.62 -48.99
N GLU A 10 -5.60 14.53 -50.30
CA GLU A 10 -4.81 13.45 -50.90
C GLU A 10 -3.35 13.46 -50.41
N ARG A 11 -2.71 14.64 -50.38
CA ARG A 11 -1.34 14.80 -49.84
C ARG A 11 -1.24 14.37 -48.38
N ARG A 12 -2.21 14.73 -47.53
CA ARG A 12 -2.27 14.29 -46.12
C ARG A 12 -2.43 12.77 -45.99
N ASN A 13 -3.27 12.15 -46.81
CA ASN A 13 -3.45 10.70 -46.81
C ASN A 13 -2.19 9.96 -47.27
N LYS A 14 -1.50 10.48 -48.30
CA LYS A 14 -0.22 9.93 -48.76
C LYS A 14 0.85 10.01 -47.69
N ALA A 15 0.96 11.14 -46.98
CA ALA A 15 1.90 11.32 -45.87
C ALA A 15 1.61 10.34 -44.71
N ARG A 16 0.33 10.14 -44.34
CA ARG A 16 -0.07 9.17 -43.31
C ARG A 16 0.30 7.73 -43.69
N ARG A 17 0.07 7.32 -44.95
CA ARG A 17 0.46 5.99 -45.45
C ARG A 17 1.98 5.78 -45.41
N LEU A 18 2.76 6.82 -45.76
CA LEU A 18 4.22 6.77 -45.71
C LEU A 18 4.73 6.61 -44.27
N LEU A 19 4.16 7.36 -43.33
CA LEU A 19 4.50 7.28 -41.90
C LEU A 19 4.19 5.89 -41.32
N ALA A 20 3.04 5.32 -41.68
CA ALA A 20 2.65 3.97 -41.26
C ALA A 20 3.62 2.90 -41.79
N LYS A 21 4.04 2.99 -43.07
CA LYS A 21 5.05 2.10 -43.65
C LYS A 21 6.40 2.22 -42.91
N ARG A 22 6.87 3.44 -42.61
CA ARG A 22 8.10 3.67 -41.84
C ARG A 22 8.04 3.07 -40.43
N ARG A 23 6.91 3.22 -39.72
CA ARG A 23 6.71 2.62 -38.38
C ARG A 23 6.75 1.09 -38.43
N LYS A 24 6.10 0.47 -39.43
CA LYS A 24 6.12 -0.99 -39.62
C LYS A 24 7.53 -1.51 -39.91
N ALA A 25 8.29 -0.80 -40.75
CA ALA A 25 9.68 -1.14 -41.06
C ALA A 25 10.60 -1.02 -39.84
N MET A 26 10.47 0.04 -39.02
CA MET A 26 11.23 0.18 -37.78
C MET A 26 10.91 -0.93 -36.77
N ARG A 27 9.64 -1.26 -36.59
CA ARG A 27 9.21 -2.36 -35.70
C ARG A 27 9.82 -3.70 -36.14
N TRP A 28 9.75 -4.03 -37.42
CA TRP A 28 10.34 -5.25 -37.96
C TRP A 28 11.86 -5.29 -37.77
N LYS A 29 12.55 -4.15 -37.96
CA LYS A 29 14.00 -4.04 -37.75
C LYS A 29 14.38 -4.24 -36.28
N LEU A 30 13.56 -3.73 -35.35
CA LEU A 30 13.74 -3.92 -33.91
C LEU A 30 13.52 -5.38 -33.49
N GLU A 31 12.43 -6.00 -33.96
CA GLU A 31 12.11 -7.43 -33.71
C GLU A 31 13.22 -8.35 -34.23
N ASN A 32 13.77 -8.08 -35.43
CA ASN A 32 14.89 -8.84 -35.96
C ASN A 32 16.21 -8.64 -35.21
N LEU A 33 16.47 -7.44 -34.67
CA LEU A 33 17.65 -7.19 -33.85
C LEU A 33 17.59 -7.97 -32.55
N ILE A 34 16.40 -8.06 -31.93
CA ILE A 34 16.14 -8.88 -30.74
C ILE A 34 16.35 -10.36 -31.09
N ARG A 35 15.82 -10.82 -32.22
CA ARG A 35 15.91 -12.23 -32.64
C ARG A 35 17.34 -12.67 -33.00
N ARG A 36 18.16 -11.79 -33.57
CA ARG A 36 19.56 -12.08 -33.94
C ARG A 36 20.54 -12.07 -32.77
N LYS A 37 20.21 -11.38 -31.67
CA LYS A 37 21.07 -11.34 -30.46
C LYS A 37 20.89 -12.53 -29.52
N SER A 38 20.13 -13.55 -29.91
CA SER A 38 20.03 -14.84 -29.21
C SER A 38 20.62 -15.98 -30.04
N PRO A 39 21.94 -16.06 -30.26
CA PRO A 39 22.55 -17.25 -30.82
C PRO A 39 22.71 -18.31 -29.70
N GLY A 40 22.12 -19.48 -29.92
CA GLY A 40 22.53 -20.73 -29.25
C GLY A 40 21.99 -20.97 -27.83
N ARG A 41 20.81 -21.61 -27.73
CA ARG A 41 20.49 -22.48 -26.59
C ARG A 41 19.62 -23.66 -27.04
N ARG A 42 20.27 -24.61 -27.69
CA ARG A 42 19.87 -26.03 -27.78
C ARG A 42 21.14 -26.77 -27.36
N THR A 43 21.34 -26.98 -26.07
CA THR A 43 20.81 -28.12 -25.32
C THR A 43 20.60 -27.69 -23.87
N THR A 44 19.38 -27.80 -23.34
CA THR A 44 19.16 -27.74 -21.89
C THR A 44 18.43 -28.99 -21.48
N ASP A 45 19.07 -29.69 -20.56
CA ASP A 45 18.54 -30.68 -19.64
C ASP A 45 17.03 -30.50 -19.38
N ARG A 46 16.26 -31.56 -19.63
CA ARG A 46 14.80 -31.56 -19.45
C ARG A 46 14.38 -31.32 -17.99
N SER A 47 15.28 -31.52 -17.02
CA SER A 47 15.04 -31.29 -15.59
C SER A 47 14.98 -29.80 -15.23
N VAL A 48 15.88 -28.97 -15.79
CA VAL A 48 15.94 -27.52 -15.51
C VAL A 48 14.71 -26.78 -16.04
N ALA A 49 14.12 -27.26 -17.14
CA ALA A 49 12.92 -26.66 -17.72
C ALA A 49 11.67 -26.81 -16.84
N ALA A 50 11.59 -27.86 -16.01
CA ALA A 50 10.47 -28.09 -15.11
C ALA A 50 10.48 -27.11 -13.92
N ASP A 51 11.67 -26.83 -13.37
CA ASP A 51 11.81 -25.94 -12.21
C ASP A 51 11.72 -24.46 -12.60
N ALA A 52 12.21 -24.06 -13.78
CA ALA A 52 12.00 -22.71 -14.32
C ALA A 52 10.49 -22.38 -14.50
N LYS A 53 9.66 -23.39 -14.78
CA LYS A 53 8.21 -23.23 -14.89
C LYS A 53 7.53 -22.98 -13.54
N LYS A 54 8.10 -23.49 -12.44
CA LYS A 54 7.53 -23.31 -11.08
C LYS A 54 7.77 -21.90 -10.56
N SER A 55 8.96 -21.35 -10.76
CA SER A 55 9.25 -19.96 -10.39
C SER A 55 8.43 -18.97 -11.22
N GLU A 56 8.20 -19.28 -12.51
CA GLU A 56 7.30 -18.51 -13.38
C GLU A 56 5.86 -18.51 -12.85
N ASN A 57 5.37 -19.64 -12.34
CA ASN A 57 4.06 -19.70 -11.69
C ASN A 57 4.01 -18.80 -10.46
N LEU A 58 5.03 -18.87 -9.58
CA LEU A 58 5.10 -18.02 -8.39
C LEU A 58 5.10 -16.54 -8.79
N LEU A 59 6.03 -16.11 -9.64
CA LEU A 59 6.12 -14.72 -10.14
C LEU A 59 4.80 -14.22 -10.75
N SER A 60 4.11 -15.07 -11.52
CA SER A 60 2.85 -14.68 -12.15
C SER A 60 1.73 -14.40 -11.15
N THR A 61 1.79 -14.97 -9.95
CA THR A 61 0.85 -14.67 -8.86
C THR A 61 1.16 -13.36 -8.14
N LEU A 62 2.35 -12.79 -8.37
CA LEU A 62 2.86 -11.57 -7.75
C LEU A 62 2.48 -10.31 -8.55
N ALA A 63 1.23 -10.25 -9.00
CA ALA A 63 0.74 -9.17 -9.85
C ALA A 63 0.93 -7.78 -9.20
N GLY A 64 1.41 -6.82 -9.99
CA GLY A 64 1.62 -5.44 -9.54
C GLY A 64 2.95 -5.16 -8.83
N LEU A 65 3.71 -6.18 -8.42
CA LEU A 65 5.07 -6.00 -7.88
C LEU A 65 6.09 -5.75 -8.99
N CYS A 66 7.12 -4.95 -8.67
CA CYS A 66 8.20 -4.66 -9.60
C CYS A 66 9.15 -5.86 -9.69
N VAL A 67 9.44 -6.31 -10.91
CA VAL A 67 10.32 -7.44 -11.20
C VAL A 67 11.52 -6.93 -11.98
N LEU A 68 12.70 -7.33 -11.53
CA LEU A 68 13.98 -7.09 -12.18
C LEU A 68 14.38 -8.36 -12.94
N THR A 69 14.48 -8.27 -14.26
CA THR A 69 14.91 -9.41 -15.10
C THR A 69 16.41 -9.64 -14.99
N SER A 70 16.89 -10.83 -15.35
CA SER A 70 18.32 -11.17 -15.38
C SER A 70 19.19 -10.31 -16.29
N THR A 71 18.57 -9.53 -17.20
CA THR A 71 19.22 -8.59 -18.12
C THR A 71 19.18 -7.12 -17.67
N GLY A 72 18.57 -6.84 -16.52
CA GLY A 72 18.45 -5.50 -15.94
C GLY A 72 17.20 -4.73 -16.33
N LEU A 73 16.24 -5.35 -17.05
CA LEU A 73 14.96 -4.71 -17.38
C LEU A 73 14.01 -4.73 -16.17
N LEU A 74 13.28 -3.64 -15.97
CA LEU A 74 12.28 -3.49 -14.91
C LEU A 74 10.87 -3.61 -15.50
N GLY A 75 10.01 -4.38 -14.84
CA GLY A 75 8.63 -4.55 -15.27
C GLY A 75 7.75 -5.07 -14.15
N TYR A 76 6.58 -5.57 -14.50
CA TYR A 76 5.62 -6.15 -13.57
C TYR A 76 4.70 -7.13 -14.28
N PHE A 77 4.07 -8.01 -13.50
CA PHE A 77 3.00 -8.87 -14.02
C PHE A 77 1.64 -8.17 -13.91
N THR A 78 0.84 -8.22 -14.98
CA THR A 78 -0.56 -7.79 -14.97
C THR A 78 -1.44 -8.84 -14.29
N ALA A 79 -2.72 -8.52 -14.06
CA ALA A 79 -3.69 -9.47 -13.53
C ALA A 79 -3.85 -10.71 -14.43
N GLU A 80 -3.60 -10.56 -15.73
CA GLU A 80 -3.61 -11.63 -16.74
C GLU A 80 -2.28 -12.39 -16.81
N ARG A 81 -1.39 -12.22 -15.81
CA ARG A 81 -0.09 -12.89 -15.72
C ARG A 81 0.85 -12.56 -16.89
N LYS A 82 0.65 -11.43 -17.57
CA LYS A 82 1.53 -10.97 -18.63
C LYS A 82 2.60 -10.06 -18.05
N PHE A 83 3.86 -10.35 -18.38
CA PHE A 83 4.97 -9.46 -18.03
C PHE A 83 4.96 -8.22 -18.92
N VAL A 84 4.88 -7.04 -18.31
CA VAL A 84 4.93 -5.74 -18.99
C VAL A 84 6.16 -5.00 -18.53
N ILE A 85 7.06 -4.69 -19.47
CA ILE A 85 8.25 -3.89 -19.22
C ILE A 85 7.83 -2.43 -19.01
N ASN A 86 8.30 -1.81 -17.92
CA ASN A 86 8.21 -0.37 -17.76
C ASN A 86 9.39 0.26 -18.50
N THR A 87 9.17 0.70 -19.75
CA THR A 87 10.21 1.24 -20.63
C THR A 87 10.91 2.46 -20.04
N GLU A 88 10.16 3.34 -19.39
CA GLU A 88 10.68 4.59 -18.81
C GLU A 88 11.62 4.29 -17.63
N LEU A 89 11.16 3.52 -16.65
CA LEU A 89 11.98 3.11 -15.50
C LEU A 89 13.19 2.27 -15.94
N THR A 90 12.98 1.37 -16.89
CA THR A 90 14.06 0.57 -17.46
C THR A 90 15.12 1.47 -18.08
N GLN A 91 14.74 2.43 -18.92
CA GLN A 91 15.70 3.32 -19.57
C GLN A 91 16.48 4.16 -18.55
N ALA A 92 15.82 4.67 -17.52
CA ALA A 92 16.45 5.47 -16.48
C ALA A 92 17.47 4.66 -15.64
N LEU A 93 17.15 3.40 -15.32
CA LEU A 93 17.92 2.59 -14.36
C LEU A 93 18.73 1.46 -15.01
N LEU A 94 18.72 1.28 -16.33
CA LEU A 94 19.28 0.09 -16.99
C LEU A 94 20.73 -0.19 -16.63
N ASN A 95 21.59 0.84 -16.73
CA ASN A 95 23.02 0.67 -16.51
C ASN A 95 23.30 0.33 -15.05
N TYR A 96 22.64 1.04 -14.13
CA TYR A 96 22.73 0.76 -12.70
C TYR A 96 22.22 -0.65 -12.38
N ALA A 97 21.04 -1.03 -12.86
CA ALA A 97 20.43 -2.33 -12.61
C ALA A 97 21.31 -3.49 -13.13
N LYS A 98 21.98 -3.31 -14.28
CA LYS A 98 22.94 -4.29 -14.80
C LYS A 98 24.16 -4.44 -13.90
N GLU A 99 24.76 -3.33 -13.47
CA GLU A 99 25.93 -3.38 -12.58
C GLU A 99 25.56 -3.94 -11.21
N PHE A 100 24.41 -3.51 -10.66
CA PHE A 100 23.84 -4.05 -9.43
C PHE A 100 23.67 -5.58 -9.53
N LEU A 101 23.06 -6.10 -10.60
CA LEU A 101 22.90 -7.54 -10.81
C LEU A 101 24.22 -8.26 -11.01
N LYS A 102 25.20 -7.65 -11.69
CA LYS A 102 26.53 -8.24 -11.88
C LYS A 102 27.22 -8.44 -10.54
N VAL A 103 27.26 -7.40 -9.70
CA VAL A 103 27.85 -7.46 -8.36
C VAL A 103 27.08 -8.43 -7.47
N TYR A 104 25.74 -8.38 -7.52
CA TYR A 104 24.89 -9.27 -6.74
C TYR A 104 25.08 -10.75 -7.11
N LYS A 105 25.15 -11.08 -8.41
CA LYS A 105 25.40 -12.46 -8.87
C LYS A 105 26.77 -12.98 -8.47
N ALA A 106 27.77 -12.11 -8.36
CA ALA A 106 29.11 -12.50 -7.91
C ALA A 106 29.15 -12.79 -6.41
N ALA A 107 28.36 -12.08 -5.60
CA ALA A 107 28.31 -12.23 -4.15
C ALA A 107 26.88 -12.03 -3.61
N PRO A 108 25.99 -13.03 -3.76
CA PRO A 108 24.58 -12.89 -3.40
C PRO A 108 24.34 -12.76 -1.88
N GLN A 109 25.34 -13.15 -1.08
CA GLN A 109 25.31 -13.04 0.38
C GLN A 109 25.86 -11.71 0.91
N THR A 110 26.19 -10.74 0.04
CA THR A 110 26.58 -9.41 0.53
C THR A 110 25.39 -8.74 1.19
N GLU A 111 25.56 -8.35 2.46
CA GLU A 111 24.52 -7.72 3.26
C GLU A 111 23.91 -6.48 2.59
N GLY A 112 22.61 -6.29 2.82
CA GLY A 112 21.86 -5.12 2.40
C GLY A 112 21.37 -5.13 0.95
N ARG A 113 21.91 -6.00 0.08
CA ARG A 113 21.41 -6.13 -1.32
C ARG A 113 20.18 -7.01 -1.41
N ARG A 114 20.19 -8.17 -0.77
CA ARG A 114 19.00 -9.00 -0.57
C ARG A 114 18.36 -8.56 0.74
N ILE A 115 17.05 -8.40 0.75
CA ILE A 115 16.30 -7.95 1.94
C ILE A 115 15.27 -8.98 2.41
N GLY A 116 15.03 -10.01 1.59
CA GLY A 116 14.24 -11.17 1.95
C GLY A 116 14.06 -12.10 0.77
N ILE A 117 13.26 -13.13 1.00
CA ILE A 117 12.85 -14.11 0.00
C ILE A 117 11.35 -14.34 0.06
N ILE A 118 10.76 -14.66 -1.08
CA ILE A 118 9.35 -15.00 -1.23
C ILE A 118 9.24 -16.46 -1.65
N TYR A 119 8.40 -17.20 -0.96
CA TYR A 119 8.08 -18.57 -1.30
C TYR A 119 6.59 -18.84 -1.06
N ALA A 120 6.05 -19.87 -1.71
CA ALA A 120 4.71 -20.38 -1.43
C ALA A 120 4.85 -21.60 -0.49
N PRO A 121 4.41 -21.51 0.77
CA PRO A 121 4.45 -22.65 1.68
C PRO A 121 3.49 -23.75 1.20
N GLU A 122 3.85 -25.01 1.40
CA GLU A 122 3.01 -26.16 1.03
C GLU A 122 1.77 -26.25 1.93
N LYS A 123 1.94 -25.93 3.22
CA LYS A 123 0.81 -25.81 4.16
C LYS A 123 0.14 -24.45 3.99
N ASN A 124 -1.19 -24.49 3.93
CA ASN A 124 -2.00 -23.28 3.95
C ASN A 124 -1.73 -22.48 5.23
N GLN A 125 -1.09 -21.33 5.07
CA GLN A 125 -0.97 -20.35 6.13
C GLN A 125 -2.22 -19.48 6.23
N ALA A 126 -2.40 -18.82 7.39
CA ALA A 126 -3.58 -18.01 7.70
C ALA A 126 -3.83 -16.86 6.71
N TRP A 127 -2.80 -16.39 5.99
CA TRP A 127 -2.92 -15.26 5.07
C TRP A 127 -3.19 -15.63 3.60
N HIS A 128 -3.24 -16.94 3.24
CA HIS A 128 -3.55 -17.42 1.88
C HIS A 128 -2.75 -16.76 0.73
N SER A 129 -1.58 -16.21 1.04
CA SER A 129 -0.67 -15.56 0.08
C SER A 129 0.71 -16.17 0.19
N ALA A 130 1.58 -15.87 -0.78
CA ALA A 130 3.01 -16.13 -0.62
C ALA A 130 3.54 -15.47 0.66
N THR A 131 4.54 -16.11 1.25
CA THR A 131 5.21 -15.68 2.46
C THR A 131 6.46 -14.90 2.07
N LEU A 132 6.65 -13.72 2.68
CA LEU A 132 7.90 -12.99 2.68
C LEU A 132 8.67 -13.29 3.96
N LEU A 133 9.88 -13.83 3.80
CA LEU A 133 10.83 -14.09 4.88
C LEU A 133 11.97 -13.07 4.76
N MET A 134 12.07 -12.16 5.72
CA MET A 134 13.04 -11.06 5.68
C MET A 134 14.40 -11.47 6.25
N GLU A 135 15.46 -10.80 5.80
CA GLU A 135 16.77 -10.98 6.41
C GLU A 135 16.81 -10.43 7.83
N GLU A 136 17.67 -11.01 8.67
CA GLU A 136 17.84 -10.60 10.06
C GLU A 136 18.17 -9.10 10.19
N THR A 137 19.07 -8.59 9.34
CA THR A 137 19.45 -7.17 9.31
C THR A 137 18.25 -6.27 9.00
N VAL A 138 17.34 -6.72 8.14
CA VAL A 138 16.11 -5.99 7.77
C VAL A 138 15.10 -6.01 8.91
N VAL A 139 14.93 -7.16 9.57
CA VAL A 139 14.04 -7.29 10.74
C VAL A 139 14.48 -6.36 11.87
N ARG A 140 15.79 -6.30 12.16
CA ARG A 140 16.33 -5.38 13.18
C ARG A 140 16.06 -3.92 12.86
N HIS A 141 16.15 -3.55 11.59
CA HIS A 141 15.87 -2.19 11.15
C HIS A 141 14.39 -1.83 11.22
N LEU A 142 13.50 -2.77 10.87
CA LEU A 142 12.05 -2.51 10.91
C LEU A 142 11.48 -2.58 12.33
N TYR A 143 12.14 -3.34 13.22
CA TYR A 143 11.72 -3.58 14.59
C TYR A 143 12.90 -3.39 15.55
N PRO A 144 13.33 -2.13 15.75
CA PRO A 144 14.43 -1.84 16.67
C PRO A 144 14.05 -2.22 18.10
N VAL A 145 15.00 -2.79 18.83
CA VAL A 145 14.87 -3.13 20.26
C VAL A 145 16.00 -2.42 20.99
N GLN A 146 15.73 -1.89 22.18
CA GLN A 146 16.77 -1.29 23.02
C GLN A 146 17.71 -2.39 23.51
N GLY A 147 19.03 -2.27 23.26
CA GLY A 147 20.04 -3.24 23.68
C GLY A 147 21.20 -3.41 22.69
N GLN A 148 22.11 -4.34 22.98
CA GLN A 148 23.26 -4.63 22.12
C GLN A 148 22.82 -5.25 20.79
N ALA A 149 23.23 -4.63 19.67
CA ALA A 149 22.87 -5.04 18.31
C ALA A 149 23.33 -6.45 17.92
N THR A 150 24.27 -7.05 18.67
CA THR A 150 24.88 -8.35 18.39
C THR A 150 24.12 -9.54 18.95
N ALA A 151 23.12 -9.34 19.81
CA ALA A 151 22.34 -10.43 20.38
C ALA A 151 21.43 -11.06 19.31
N LYS A 152 21.26 -12.40 19.29
CA LYS A 152 20.30 -13.13 18.43
C LYS A 152 18.92 -12.45 18.38
N LEU A 153 18.20 -12.57 17.26
CA LEU A 153 16.85 -12.02 17.12
C LEU A 153 15.96 -12.40 18.32
N THR A 154 15.27 -11.41 18.89
CA THR A 154 14.30 -11.63 19.96
C THR A 154 13.16 -12.52 19.47
N VAL A 155 12.41 -13.15 20.39
CA VAL A 155 11.22 -13.95 20.04
C VAL A 155 10.23 -13.13 19.20
N PHE A 156 10.04 -11.86 19.57
CA PHE A 156 9.20 -10.94 18.80
C PHE A 156 9.74 -10.72 17.38
N GLN A 157 11.04 -10.44 17.22
CA GLN A 157 11.64 -10.23 15.91
C GLN A 157 11.61 -11.48 15.04
N LYS A 158 11.88 -12.67 15.59
CA LYS A 158 11.73 -13.94 14.87
C LYS A 158 10.32 -14.12 14.32
N LYS A 159 9.30 -13.84 15.14
CA LYS A 159 7.88 -13.86 14.70
C LYS A 159 7.60 -12.81 13.62
N LYS A 160 8.33 -11.70 13.59
CA LYS A 160 8.22 -10.63 12.59
C LYS A 160 9.10 -10.84 11.36
N GLN A 161 9.95 -11.87 11.35
CA GLN A 161 10.76 -12.22 10.19
C GLN A 161 9.90 -12.76 9.05
N GLU A 162 8.86 -13.51 9.40
CA GLU A 162 7.90 -14.08 8.46
C GLU A 162 6.63 -13.22 8.40
N ASN A 163 6.25 -12.78 7.20
CA ASN A 163 5.03 -12.02 6.98
C ASN A 163 4.31 -12.50 5.72
N SER A 164 3.02 -12.18 5.62
CA SER A 164 2.38 -12.20 4.29
C SER A 164 3.14 -11.27 3.35
N LEU A 165 3.27 -11.67 2.09
CA LEU A 165 3.94 -10.88 1.05
C LEU A 165 3.52 -9.40 1.06
N TYR A 166 2.20 -9.15 1.08
CA TYR A 166 1.68 -7.79 0.99
C TYR A 166 2.02 -6.95 2.23
N ARG A 167 1.94 -7.55 3.43
CA ARG A 167 2.31 -6.84 4.65
C ARG A 167 3.80 -6.57 4.71
N GLY A 168 4.61 -7.55 4.34
CA GLY A 168 6.06 -7.42 4.28
C GLY A 168 6.50 -6.32 3.31
N MET A 169 5.94 -6.30 2.10
CA MET A 169 6.25 -5.26 1.12
C MET A 169 5.79 -3.86 1.54
N GLU A 170 4.63 -3.74 2.19
CA GLU A 170 4.17 -2.48 2.77
C GLU A 170 5.17 -1.93 3.79
N LEU A 171 5.62 -2.77 4.73
CA LEU A 171 6.63 -2.39 5.73
C LEU A 171 7.94 -1.92 5.09
N LEU A 172 8.42 -2.60 4.05
CA LEU A 172 9.65 -2.23 3.35
C LEU A 172 9.52 -0.88 2.64
N LEU A 173 8.38 -0.61 2.01
CA LEU A 173 8.11 0.65 1.29
C LEU A 173 7.88 1.83 2.24
N GLU A 174 7.36 1.58 3.44
CA GLU A 174 7.14 2.60 4.47
C GLU A 174 8.40 2.96 5.26
N ALA A 175 9.42 2.08 5.26
CA ALA A 175 10.66 2.32 5.97
C ALA A 175 11.44 3.49 5.34
N MET A 176 11.67 4.53 6.13
CA MET A 176 12.41 5.73 5.73
C MET A 176 13.83 5.71 6.29
N ASN A 177 14.75 6.36 5.59
CA ASN A 177 16.09 6.56 6.11
C ASN A 177 16.06 7.67 7.19
N GLU A 178 16.46 7.33 8.42
CA GLU A 178 16.50 8.29 9.53
C GLU A 178 17.49 9.43 9.29
N ALA A 179 18.62 9.13 8.65
CA ALA A 179 19.64 10.13 8.33
C ALA A 179 19.22 11.06 7.18
N MET A 180 18.26 10.64 6.34
CA MET A 180 17.77 11.42 5.20
C MET A 180 16.25 11.36 5.10
N PRO A 181 15.54 12.25 5.82
CA PRO A 181 14.09 12.30 5.79
C PRO A 181 13.54 12.44 4.37
N GLY A 182 12.60 11.57 4.01
CA GLY A 182 11.97 11.55 2.69
C GLY A 182 12.63 10.63 1.66
N ILE A 183 13.81 10.08 1.97
CA ILE A 183 14.40 9.01 1.16
C ILE A 183 13.99 7.66 1.76
N PRO A 184 13.34 6.79 0.96
CA PRO A 184 12.98 5.46 1.41
C PRO A 184 14.25 4.63 1.67
N LYS A 185 14.21 3.80 2.71
CA LYS A 185 15.33 2.92 3.09
C LYS A 185 15.45 1.72 2.15
N TYR A 186 14.32 1.26 1.60
CA TYR A 186 14.27 0.12 0.69
C TYR A 186 13.54 0.47 -0.61
N CYS A 187 14.03 -0.07 -1.72
CA CYS A 187 13.35 -0.12 -3.01
C CYS A 187 13.23 -1.59 -3.42
N PRO A 188 12.20 -2.32 -2.91
CA PRO A 188 12.07 -3.75 -3.13
C PRO A 188 11.75 -4.07 -4.59
N VAL A 189 12.58 -4.90 -5.21
CA VAL A 189 12.33 -5.48 -6.54
C VAL A 189 12.48 -6.99 -6.48
N LEU A 190 11.64 -7.70 -7.22
CA LEU A 190 11.64 -9.15 -7.29
C LEU A 190 12.68 -9.64 -8.29
N TYR A 191 13.46 -10.64 -7.90
CA TYR A 191 14.48 -11.24 -8.75
C TYR A 191 14.42 -12.77 -8.65
N ASP A 192 14.27 -13.44 -9.79
CA ASP A 192 14.33 -14.89 -9.87
C ASP A 192 15.76 -15.34 -10.19
N ARG A 193 16.41 -15.95 -9.21
CA ARG A 193 17.74 -16.55 -9.37
C ARG A 193 17.67 -18.03 -9.77
N GLY A 194 16.48 -18.64 -9.75
CA GLY A 194 16.30 -20.08 -9.94
C GLY A 194 16.75 -20.89 -8.73
N THR A 195 16.61 -20.34 -7.53
CA THR A 195 16.97 -20.98 -6.26
C THR A 195 15.74 -21.55 -5.55
N THR A 196 16.02 -22.38 -4.55
CA THR A 196 15.05 -23.02 -3.67
C THR A 196 15.29 -22.60 -2.23
N LEU A 197 14.34 -22.88 -1.36
CA LEU A 197 14.45 -22.54 0.06
C LEU A 197 15.64 -23.23 0.76
N ALA A 198 16.08 -24.39 0.25
CA ALA A 198 17.27 -25.09 0.73
C ALA A 198 18.57 -24.29 0.54
N ASP A 199 18.61 -23.33 -0.40
CA ASP A 199 19.78 -22.50 -0.68
C ASP A 199 19.98 -21.37 0.36
N TYR A 200 19.08 -21.25 1.35
CA TYR A 200 19.07 -20.20 2.39
C TYR A 200 19.02 -20.80 3.81
N PRO A 201 20.02 -21.58 4.23
CA PRO A 201 20.04 -22.21 5.56
C PRO A 201 19.97 -21.20 6.71
N GLU A 202 20.43 -19.96 6.50
CA GLU A 202 20.42 -18.88 7.48
C GLU A 202 19.02 -18.38 7.82
N LEU A 203 18.02 -18.61 6.96
CA LEU A 203 16.65 -18.14 7.16
C LEU A 203 15.75 -19.13 7.92
N ALA A 204 16.33 -20.20 8.49
CA ALA A 204 15.74 -21.10 9.47
C ALA A 204 14.24 -21.42 9.28
N VAL A 205 13.90 -22.06 8.15
CA VAL A 205 12.52 -22.53 7.92
C VAL A 205 12.27 -23.84 8.66
N GLU A 206 11.30 -23.83 9.58
CA GLU A 206 11.00 -24.96 10.46
C GLU A 206 10.48 -26.20 9.69
N ASN A 207 9.79 -25.99 8.58
CA ASN A 207 9.18 -27.07 7.81
C ASN A 207 10.13 -27.63 6.74
N ALA A 208 10.59 -28.87 6.94
CA ALA A 208 11.46 -29.55 5.99
C ALA A 208 10.84 -29.75 4.60
N ALA A 209 9.51 -29.82 4.50
CA ALA A 209 8.82 -30.02 3.23
C ALA A 209 8.97 -28.81 2.29
N ASP A 210 9.06 -27.60 2.85
CA ASP A 210 9.19 -26.36 2.09
C ASP A 210 10.61 -26.16 1.51
N LYS A 211 11.60 -26.97 1.89
CA LYS A 211 13.00 -26.82 1.43
C LYS A 211 13.14 -26.86 -0.10
N LYS A 212 12.27 -27.59 -0.80
CA LYS A 212 12.27 -27.71 -2.26
C LYS A 212 11.46 -26.61 -2.97
N SER A 213 10.79 -25.75 -2.22
CA SER A 213 9.95 -24.70 -2.78
C SER A 213 10.80 -23.67 -3.54
N PRO A 214 10.40 -23.27 -4.76
CA PRO A 214 11.09 -22.23 -5.50
C PRO A 214 11.01 -20.91 -4.74
N VAL A 215 12.09 -20.14 -4.81
CA VAL A 215 12.23 -18.87 -4.12
C VAL A 215 12.39 -17.73 -5.11
N ILE A 216 11.70 -16.61 -4.85
CA ILE A 216 11.96 -15.32 -5.48
C ILE A 216 12.66 -14.43 -4.48
N GLU A 217 13.84 -13.92 -4.82
CA GLU A 217 14.58 -13.01 -3.96
C GLU A 217 13.99 -11.61 -4.04
N VAL A 218 13.93 -10.91 -2.90
CA VAL A 218 13.58 -9.50 -2.83
C VAL A 218 14.88 -8.71 -2.66
N LEU A 219 15.23 -7.93 -3.69
CA LEU A 219 16.44 -7.13 -3.71
C LEU A 219 16.12 -5.67 -3.38
N ASN A 220 17.03 -5.00 -2.69
CA ASN A 220 16.98 -3.57 -2.46
C ASN A 220 17.74 -2.84 -3.57
N LEU A 221 17.00 -2.33 -4.56
CA LEU A 221 17.59 -1.66 -5.73
C LEU A 221 18.38 -0.39 -5.36
N ILE A 222 18.26 0.15 -4.15
CA ILE A 222 19.01 1.35 -3.74
C ILE A 222 20.17 1.05 -2.78
N ALA A 223 20.41 -0.21 -2.42
CA ALA A 223 21.40 -0.57 -1.39
C ALA A 223 22.83 -0.11 -1.69
N ALA A 224 23.21 -0.09 -2.97
CA ALA A 224 24.57 0.22 -3.41
C ALA A 224 24.62 1.44 -4.33
N MET A 225 23.56 2.26 -4.35
CA MET A 225 23.54 3.43 -5.21
C MET A 225 24.35 4.56 -4.54
N PRO A 226 25.35 5.14 -5.23
CA PRO A 226 26.05 6.31 -4.72
C PRO A 226 25.08 7.49 -4.63
N PHE A 227 25.12 8.26 -3.54
CA PHE A 227 24.22 9.40 -3.34
C PHE A 227 24.20 10.38 -4.51
N ASN A 228 25.36 10.62 -5.12
CA ASN A 228 25.53 11.55 -6.24
C ASN A 228 24.87 11.04 -7.54
N ASN A 229 24.55 9.76 -7.62
CA ASN A 229 23.93 9.11 -8.77
C ASN A 229 22.46 8.75 -8.52
N HIS A 230 21.90 9.19 -7.39
CA HIS A 230 20.48 8.97 -7.15
C HIS A 230 19.67 9.84 -8.11
N ASP A 231 19.12 9.23 -9.15
CA ASP A 231 17.87 9.72 -9.72
C ASP A 231 16.75 9.44 -8.71
N ILE A 232 16.77 10.21 -7.61
CA ILE A 232 15.86 10.07 -6.47
C ILE A 232 14.42 10.13 -6.97
N VAL A 233 14.17 10.98 -7.97
CA VAL A 233 12.84 11.16 -8.56
C VAL A 233 12.35 9.85 -9.17
N LYS A 234 13.18 9.17 -9.99
CA LYS A 234 12.79 7.89 -10.60
C LYS A 234 12.71 6.75 -9.60
N ILE A 235 13.54 6.73 -8.56
CA ILE A 235 13.42 5.76 -7.46
C ILE A 235 12.10 5.95 -6.71
N ILE A 236 11.77 7.19 -6.35
CA ILE A 236 10.51 7.54 -5.70
C ILE A 236 9.34 7.14 -6.61
N GLU A 237 9.48 7.31 -7.92
CA GLU A 237 8.48 6.85 -8.90
C GLU A 237 8.30 5.33 -8.89
N VAL A 238 9.38 4.54 -8.84
CA VAL A 238 9.31 3.06 -8.67
C VAL A 238 8.52 2.73 -7.40
N ILE A 239 8.88 3.35 -6.28
CA ILE A 239 8.31 3.07 -4.97
C ILE A 239 6.84 3.45 -4.92
N HIS A 240 6.47 4.63 -5.43
CA HIS A 240 5.06 5.05 -5.55
C HIS A 240 4.29 4.10 -6.46
N ASN A 241 4.87 3.66 -7.59
CA ASN A 241 4.22 2.72 -8.50
C ASN A 241 3.95 1.37 -7.83
N VAL A 242 4.94 0.83 -7.10
CA VAL A 242 4.80 -0.43 -6.35
C VAL A 242 3.79 -0.27 -5.21
N HIS A 243 3.92 0.78 -4.40
CA HIS A 243 3.01 1.07 -3.29
C HIS A 243 1.55 1.21 -3.75
N ASN A 244 1.30 2.01 -4.81
CA ASN A 244 -0.04 2.20 -5.35
C ASN A 244 -0.69 0.92 -5.89
N ARG A 245 0.11 -0.09 -6.24
CA ARG A 245 -0.38 -1.39 -6.73
C ARG A 245 -0.58 -2.39 -5.62
N ILE A 246 0.31 -2.42 -4.63
CA ILE A 246 0.18 -3.26 -3.43
C ILE A 246 -1.02 -2.81 -2.60
N VAL A 247 -1.22 -1.51 -2.41
CA VAL A 247 -2.28 -0.97 -1.54
C VAL A 247 -3.68 -1.19 -2.13
N LYS A 248 -3.82 -1.24 -3.44
CA LYS A 248 -5.10 -1.52 -4.11
C LYS A 248 -5.53 -2.96 -3.84
N LYS A 249 -6.37 -3.14 -2.82
CA LYS A 249 -6.95 -4.43 -2.43
C LYS A 249 -7.63 -5.14 -3.60
N ASP A 250 -8.22 -4.40 -4.54
CA ASP A 250 -8.90 -4.96 -5.72
C ASP A 250 -7.97 -5.67 -6.70
N LEU A 251 -6.67 -5.33 -6.68
CA LEU A 251 -5.63 -6.04 -7.43
C LEU A 251 -5.13 -7.29 -6.70
N ARG A 252 -5.38 -7.39 -5.39
CA ARG A 252 -5.17 -8.59 -4.58
C ARG A 252 -6.35 -9.55 -4.79
N LYS A 253 -6.67 -9.90 -6.05
CA LYS A 253 -7.64 -10.97 -6.27
C LYS A 253 -7.06 -12.23 -5.65
N PRO A 254 -7.67 -12.80 -4.59
CA PRO A 254 -7.24 -14.12 -4.14
C PRO A 254 -7.39 -15.07 -5.34
N LEU A 255 -6.45 -16.02 -5.49
CA LEU A 255 -6.68 -17.19 -6.33
C LEU A 255 -7.98 -17.81 -5.85
N LYS A 256 -9.08 -17.53 -6.56
CA LYS A 256 -10.42 -18.10 -6.43
C LYS A 256 -10.70 -18.72 -5.04
N PHE A 257 -11.35 -17.94 -4.17
CA PHE A 257 -12.25 -18.49 -3.15
C PHE A 257 -13.38 -19.26 -3.87
N GLU A 258 -13.11 -20.48 -4.34
CA GLU A 258 -14.10 -21.41 -4.90
C GLU A 258 -14.72 -22.31 -3.81
N LEU A 259 -14.54 -21.98 -2.53
CA LEU A 259 -15.07 -22.79 -1.41
C LEU A 259 -16.52 -22.47 -1.00
N ILE A 260 -17.11 -21.36 -1.47
CA ILE A 260 -18.47 -20.96 -1.01
C ILE A 260 -19.59 -21.44 -1.96
N ASN A 261 -19.29 -22.00 -3.13
CA ASN A 261 -20.32 -22.54 -4.04
C ASN A 261 -20.57 -24.05 -3.90
N LYS A 262 -20.11 -24.69 -2.81
CA LYS A 262 -20.31 -26.14 -2.56
C LYS A 262 -20.88 -26.53 -1.19
N VAL A 263 -21.18 -25.57 -0.32
CA VAL A 263 -21.98 -25.87 0.88
C VAL A 263 -23.42 -25.55 0.54
N GLY A 264 -24.16 -26.61 0.19
CA GLY A 264 -25.59 -26.55 -0.06
C GLY A 264 -26.31 -25.92 1.11
N MET A 265 -27.22 -25.00 0.79
CA MET A 265 -28.28 -24.58 1.69
C MET A 265 -29.09 -25.83 2.08
N THR A 266 -28.99 -26.25 3.34
CA THR A 266 -30.13 -26.88 4.01
C THR A 266 -31.05 -25.74 4.49
N PRO A 267 -32.37 -25.82 4.25
CA PRO A 267 -33.30 -24.82 4.76
C PRO A 267 -33.30 -24.89 6.29
N TRP A 268 -33.14 -23.74 6.93
CA TRP A 268 -33.42 -23.61 8.36
C TRP A 268 -34.94 -23.73 8.54
N SER A 269 -35.37 -24.70 9.34
CA SER A 269 -36.74 -24.80 9.82
C SER A 269 -36.94 -23.80 10.96
N ASP A 270 -37.94 -22.95 10.81
CA ASP A 270 -38.46 -22.06 11.84
C ASP A 270 -39.22 -22.87 12.91
N GLU A 271 -38.53 -23.49 13.86
CA GLU A 271 -39.16 -23.88 15.13
C GLU A 271 -38.17 -23.65 16.29
N ASP A 272 -38.72 -23.16 17.41
CA ASP A 272 -38.11 -22.96 18.73
C ASP A 272 -37.42 -21.62 19.04
N PHE A 273 -38.24 -20.57 19.18
CA PHE A 273 -37.97 -19.50 20.14
C PHE A 273 -39.15 -19.36 21.12
N SER A 274 -39.02 -19.98 22.29
CA SER A 274 -39.79 -19.61 23.48
C SER A 274 -38.92 -19.72 24.73
N THR A 275 -38.95 -18.63 25.51
CA THR A 275 -38.76 -18.54 26.98
C THR A 275 -37.45 -19.02 27.60
N ASN A 276 -36.58 -18.08 27.99
CA ASN A 276 -36.41 -17.73 29.40
C ASN A 276 -35.31 -16.66 29.57
N VAL A 277 -35.74 -15.47 30.01
CA VAL A 277 -34.90 -14.41 30.55
C VAL A 277 -35.05 -14.49 32.06
N GLU A 278 -34.03 -14.99 32.77
CA GLU A 278 -33.70 -14.60 34.15
C GLU A 278 -32.41 -15.29 34.61
N ASN A 279 -31.60 -14.53 35.34
CA ASN A 279 -30.38 -14.93 36.08
C ASN A 279 -29.10 -15.25 35.28
N ILE A 280 -28.27 -14.22 35.05
CA ILE A 280 -26.81 -14.37 35.11
C ILE A 280 -26.22 -13.24 35.97
N SER A 281 -25.67 -13.65 37.10
CA SER A 281 -24.95 -12.86 38.08
C SER A 281 -23.67 -12.24 37.51
N GLN A 282 -23.37 -11.01 37.94
CA GLN A 282 -22.12 -10.29 37.65
C GLN A 282 -20.91 -11.04 38.26
N PRO A 283 -19.79 -11.20 37.53
CA PRO A 283 -18.53 -11.60 38.13
C PRO A 283 -17.79 -10.39 38.73
N PRO A 284 -17.02 -10.58 39.83
CA PRO A 284 -16.43 -9.50 40.60
C PRO A 284 -15.26 -8.81 39.89
N ALA A 285 -15.13 -7.51 40.14
CA ALA A 285 -14.09 -6.64 39.61
C ALA A 285 -12.68 -7.08 40.06
N GLN A 286 -11.88 -7.57 39.11
CA GLN A 286 -10.44 -7.70 39.30
C GLN A 286 -9.74 -6.38 38.96
N LYS A 287 -9.12 -5.76 39.97
CA LYS A 287 -8.18 -4.65 39.82
C LYS A 287 -6.86 -5.18 39.28
N ILE A 288 -6.52 -4.83 38.05
CA ILE A 288 -5.16 -4.99 37.49
C ILE A 288 -4.49 -3.60 37.50
N PRO A 289 -3.27 -3.44 38.04
CA PRO A 289 -2.54 -2.18 37.97
C PRO A 289 -2.02 -1.97 36.54
N ALA A 290 -2.29 -0.81 35.96
CA ALA A 290 -1.78 -0.41 34.65
C ALA A 290 -0.30 -0.05 34.73
N PRO A 291 0.58 -0.58 33.85
CA PRO A 291 1.88 0.02 33.62
C PRO A 291 1.71 1.24 32.71
N VAL A 292 2.13 2.41 33.21
CA VAL A 292 2.28 3.64 32.43
C VAL A 292 3.45 3.44 31.47
N ALA A 293 3.17 3.03 30.23
CA ALA A 293 4.12 3.09 29.14
C ALA A 293 3.94 4.40 28.38
N VAL A 294 4.93 5.27 28.48
CA VAL A 294 5.05 6.51 27.69
C VAL A 294 5.26 6.13 26.23
N ILE A 295 4.22 6.28 25.40
CA ILE A 295 4.30 6.08 23.95
C ILE A 295 4.79 7.39 23.31
N ASP A 296 6.10 7.47 23.06
CA ASP A 296 6.77 8.60 22.39
C ASP A 296 7.05 8.28 20.91
N GLN A 297 6.04 7.83 20.16
CA GLN A 297 6.12 7.71 18.70
C GLN A 297 4.94 8.44 18.02
N PRO A 298 5.19 9.36 17.07
CA PRO A 298 4.14 10.13 16.44
C PRO A 298 3.31 9.27 15.46
N PRO A 299 1.97 9.19 15.61
CA PRO A 299 1.10 8.67 14.56
C PRO A 299 0.92 9.80 13.54
N THR A 300 1.55 9.71 12.37
CA THR A 300 1.33 10.75 11.33
C THR A 300 1.30 10.29 9.88
N ARG A 301 1.60 9.03 9.53
CA ARG A 301 1.63 8.63 8.10
C ARG A 301 0.66 7.51 7.69
N ALA A 302 0.26 6.61 8.59
CA ALA A 302 -0.72 5.56 8.27
C ALA A 302 -2.13 6.09 7.95
N ILE A 303 -2.43 7.34 8.30
CA ILE A 303 -3.76 7.94 8.10
C ILE A 303 -3.96 8.44 6.65
N ARG A 304 -2.88 8.67 5.88
CA ARG A 304 -2.97 9.27 4.54
C ARG A 304 -3.32 8.27 3.43
N SER A 305 -3.28 6.96 3.69
CA SER A 305 -3.46 5.89 2.68
C SER A 305 -4.91 5.44 2.47
N GLN A 306 -5.88 5.96 3.23
CA GLN A 306 -7.32 5.65 3.06
C GLN A 306 -8.04 6.67 2.16
N ALA A 307 -7.48 6.87 0.96
CA ALA A 307 -7.60 8.07 0.15
C ALA A 307 -8.84 8.29 -0.77
N PRO A 308 -9.93 7.48 -0.85
CA PRO A 308 -11.08 7.89 -1.66
C PRO A 308 -11.77 9.14 -1.10
N ALA A 309 -11.98 9.17 0.23
CA ALA A 309 -12.61 10.29 0.91
C ALA A 309 -11.72 11.54 0.88
N LEU A 310 -10.45 11.43 1.30
CA LEU A 310 -9.54 12.58 1.37
C LEU A 310 -9.41 13.34 0.04
N LYS A 311 -9.37 12.65 -1.11
CA LYS A 311 -9.29 13.31 -2.42
C LYS A 311 -10.48 14.22 -2.72
N GLN A 312 -11.67 13.89 -2.22
CA GLN A 312 -12.85 14.74 -2.38
C GLN A 312 -12.73 16.03 -1.57
N PHE A 313 -11.99 16.00 -0.46
CA PHE A 313 -11.86 17.10 0.50
C PHE A 313 -10.56 17.91 0.33
N GLU A 314 -9.56 17.39 -0.38
CA GLU A 314 -8.32 18.10 -0.72
C GLU A 314 -8.58 19.44 -1.42
N LYS A 315 -9.64 19.54 -2.23
CA LYS A 315 -10.04 20.78 -2.90
C LYS A 315 -10.56 21.88 -1.95
N TRP A 316 -10.84 21.53 -0.70
CA TRP A 316 -11.32 22.43 0.35
C TRP A 316 -10.26 22.65 1.43
N LEU A 317 -9.04 22.14 1.24
CA LEU A 317 -7.93 22.45 2.14
C LEU A 317 -7.57 23.93 2.01
N GLU A 318 -7.47 24.65 3.14
CA GLU A 318 -7.07 26.06 3.13
C GLU A 318 -5.61 26.16 2.63
N ILE A 319 -5.35 26.99 1.61
CA ILE A 319 -4.01 27.26 1.08
C ILE A 319 -3.68 28.73 1.35
N PRO A 320 -2.60 29.05 2.10
CA PRO A 320 -1.63 28.11 2.70
C PRO A 320 -2.23 27.27 3.82
N ASN A 321 -1.73 26.03 3.97
CA ASN A 321 -2.19 25.09 4.98
C ASN A 321 -2.09 25.70 6.37
N ARG A 322 -3.24 25.92 7.01
CA ARG A 322 -3.32 26.47 8.37
C ARG A 322 -3.59 25.35 9.37
N PRO A 323 -2.67 25.05 10.31
CA PRO A 323 -2.97 24.15 11.41
C PRO A 323 -3.98 24.79 12.35
N VAL A 324 -4.80 23.98 13.02
CA VAL A 324 -5.71 24.44 14.07
C VAL A 324 -4.93 24.81 15.33
N THR A 325 -5.48 25.70 16.17
CA THR A 325 -4.86 26.02 17.47
C THR A 325 -5.35 25.07 18.56
N ALA A 326 -4.52 24.79 19.57
CA ALA A 326 -4.90 23.97 20.73
C ALA A 326 -6.14 24.52 21.46
N ALA A 327 -6.26 25.86 21.56
CA ALA A 327 -7.42 26.52 22.14
C ALA A 327 -8.73 26.25 21.37
N ALA A 328 -8.66 26.15 20.04
CA ALA A 328 -9.83 25.80 19.24
C ALA A 328 -10.24 24.32 19.44
N LEU A 329 -9.28 23.41 19.58
CA LEU A 329 -9.56 21.99 19.88
C LEU A 329 -10.27 21.80 21.24
N LYS A 330 -9.91 22.58 22.26
CA LYS A 330 -10.54 22.52 23.61
C LYS A 330 -12.05 22.79 23.61
N LYS A 331 -12.60 23.37 22.53
CA LYS A 331 -14.05 23.59 22.39
C LYS A 331 -14.84 22.28 22.23
N PHE A 332 -14.22 21.23 21.69
CA PHE A 332 -14.89 19.96 21.43
C PHE A 332 -14.76 19.01 22.62
N ALA A 333 -15.87 18.37 23.00
CA ALA A 333 -15.92 17.48 24.16
C ALA A 333 -14.93 16.31 24.05
N ALA A 334 -14.72 15.80 22.83
CA ALA A 334 -13.77 14.72 22.52
C ALA A 334 -12.32 15.02 22.94
N PHE A 335 -11.91 16.30 22.94
CA PHE A 335 -10.51 16.68 23.18
C PHE A 335 -10.29 17.32 24.55
N LYS A 336 -11.34 17.45 25.39
CA LYS A 336 -11.22 18.07 26.72
C LYS A 336 -10.36 17.29 27.70
N LYS A 337 -10.22 15.98 27.50
CA LYS A 337 -9.43 15.09 28.38
C LYS A 337 -7.93 15.08 28.04
N LEU A 338 -7.56 15.60 26.86
CA LEU A 338 -6.18 15.64 26.42
C LEU A 338 -5.42 16.74 27.17
N ASN A 339 -4.18 16.45 27.58
CA ASN A 339 -3.32 17.45 28.20
C ASN A 339 -2.81 18.48 27.16
N ASP A 340 -2.22 19.59 27.63
CA ASP A 340 -1.79 20.68 26.74
C ASP A 340 -0.74 20.26 25.71
N ARG A 341 0.13 19.29 26.05
CA ARG A 341 1.15 18.76 25.13
C ARG A 341 0.50 17.91 24.03
N GLU A 342 -0.44 17.04 24.40
CA GLU A 342 -1.23 16.23 23.46
C GLU A 342 -2.08 17.10 22.53
N LEU A 343 -2.77 18.10 23.08
CA LEU A 343 -3.55 19.07 22.30
C LEU A 343 -2.68 19.86 21.33
N SER A 344 -1.51 20.33 21.77
CA SER A 344 -0.57 21.05 20.90
C SER A 344 -0.05 20.16 19.77
N THR A 345 0.24 18.89 20.08
CA THR A 345 0.67 17.90 19.08
C THR A 345 -0.43 17.60 18.08
N LEU A 346 -1.68 17.43 18.53
CA LEU A 346 -2.83 17.19 17.68
C LEU A 346 -3.15 18.42 16.81
N ALA A 347 -3.06 19.61 17.39
CA ALA A 347 -3.24 20.90 16.72
C ALA A 347 -2.28 21.07 15.55
N ALA A 348 -0.98 20.81 15.79
CA ALA A 348 0.05 20.89 14.75
C ALA A 348 -0.17 19.92 13.58
N LYS A 349 -0.86 18.79 13.83
CA LYS A 349 -1.14 17.75 12.82
C LYS A 349 -2.49 17.91 12.13
N SER A 350 -3.39 18.72 12.68
CA SER A 350 -4.77 18.86 12.20
C SER A 350 -4.89 20.11 11.34
N LEU A 351 -5.25 19.93 10.07
CA LEU A 351 -5.40 21.01 9.11
C LEU A 351 -6.84 21.54 9.10
N VAL A 352 -6.98 22.83 8.83
CA VAL A 352 -8.28 23.50 8.65
C VAL A 352 -8.73 23.39 7.20
N PHE A 353 -9.98 22.94 7.01
CA PHE A 353 -10.66 22.89 5.73
C PHE A 353 -11.71 23.98 5.65
N ARG A 354 -11.92 24.56 4.46
CA ARG A 354 -12.92 25.58 4.18
C ARG A 354 -13.78 25.20 2.99
N ALA A 355 -15.09 25.23 3.18
CA ALA A 355 -16.05 24.94 2.13
C ALA A 355 -17.05 26.11 1.96
N PRO A 356 -17.44 26.44 0.72
CA PRO A 356 -18.47 27.44 0.46
C PRO A 356 -19.87 26.91 0.80
N PRO A 357 -20.88 27.80 0.94
CA PRO A 357 -22.28 27.42 1.07
C PRO A 357 -22.74 26.41 0.01
N GLY A 358 -23.66 25.51 0.37
CA GLY A 358 -24.23 24.48 -0.49
C GLY A 358 -23.40 23.19 -0.63
N THR A 359 -22.15 23.20 -0.16
CA THR A 359 -21.22 22.08 -0.29
C THR A 359 -21.70 20.85 0.52
N LEU A 360 -21.76 19.67 -0.11
CA LEU A 360 -21.98 18.39 0.58
C LEU A 360 -20.68 17.92 1.24
N LEU A 361 -20.66 17.92 2.57
CA LEU A 361 -19.50 17.58 3.40
C LEU A 361 -19.49 16.09 3.79
N LEU A 362 -20.64 15.52 4.15
CA LEU A 362 -20.80 14.10 4.47
C LEU A 362 -22.03 13.54 3.75
N ASP A 363 -21.91 12.30 3.28
CA ASP A 363 -22.97 11.57 2.57
C ASP A 363 -23.66 10.57 3.50
N ARG A 364 -24.99 10.47 3.38
CA ARG A 364 -25.80 9.53 4.12
C ARG A 364 -25.44 8.10 3.70
N GLY A 365 -25.29 7.22 4.68
CA GLY A 365 -24.90 5.83 4.46
C GLY A 365 -23.38 5.61 4.42
N SER A 366 -22.56 6.67 4.45
CA SER A 366 -21.10 6.49 4.49
C SER A 366 -20.66 5.80 5.79
N ASN A 367 -19.60 5.00 5.69
CA ASN A 367 -18.94 4.29 6.78
C ASN A 367 -17.47 4.68 6.90
N ASP A 368 -17.10 5.87 6.42
CA ASP A 368 -15.72 6.31 6.49
C ASP A 368 -15.29 6.55 7.97
N PRO A 369 -14.01 6.30 8.31
CA PRO A 369 -13.55 6.33 9.68
C PRO A 369 -13.29 7.75 10.20
N TRP A 370 -13.78 8.78 9.52
CA TRP A 370 -13.43 10.15 9.82
C TRP A 370 -14.61 10.97 10.32
N ASN A 371 -14.33 11.88 11.25
CA ASN A 371 -15.33 12.68 11.91
C ASN A 371 -15.11 14.17 11.64
N LEU A 372 -16.20 14.87 11.34
CA LEU A 372 -16.22 16.30 11.05
C LEU A 372 -16.46 17.09 12.34
N PHE A 373 -15.59 18.07 12.62
CA PHE A 373 -15.76 19.03 13.71
C PHE A 373 -15.89 20.44 13.15
N LEU A 374 -16.99 21.12 13.45
CA LEU A 374 -17.29 22.42 12.88
C LEU A 374 -16.60 23.53 13.68
N LEU A 375 -15.72 24.31 13.06
CA LEU A 375 -15.01 25.43 13.70
C LEU A 375 -15.75 26.75 13.56
N THR A 376 -16.28 27.04 12.36
CA THR A 376 -17.05 28.24 12.07
C THR A 376 -18.15 27.98 11.03
N GLY A 377 -19.17 28.85 11.03
CA GLY A 377 -20.29 28.78 10.10
C GLY A 377 -21.41 27.85 10.56
N GLN A 378 -22.25 27.43 9.62
CA GLN A 378 -23.43 26.61 9.88
C GLN A 378 -23.53 25.47 8.87
N VAL A 379 -23.99 24.31 9.33
CA VAL A 379 -24.26 23.13 8.49
C VAL A 379 -25.70 22.67 8.70
N ALA A 380 -26.28 22.08 7.65
CA ALA A 380 -27.60 21.46 7.68
C ALA A 380 -27.43 19.93 7.65
N LEU A 381 -28.09 19.28 8.61
CA LEU A 381 -28.26 17.83 8.69
C LEU A 381 -29.58 17.48 8.00
N GLU A 382 -29.50 16.80 6.86
CA GLU A 382 -30.67 16.43 6.04
C GLU A 382 -30.91 14.92 6.15
N THR A 383 -32.05 14.53 6.76
CA THR A 383 -32.42 13.11 6.89
C THR A 383 -33.19 12.61 5.66
N ALA A 384 -33.51 11.32 5.61
CA ALA A 384 -34.33 10.74 4.54
C ALA A 384 -35.77 11.28 4.50
N LYS A 385 -36.28 11.77 5.62
CA LYS A 385 -37.65 12.28 5.75
C LYS A 385 -37.72 13.79 5.48
N GLU A 386 -36.75 14.34 4.74
CA GLU A 386 -36.61 15.76 4.41
C GLU A 386 -36.49 16.72 5.61
N SER A 387 -36.38 16.19 6.84
CA SER A 387 -36.15 17.03 8.00
C SER A 387 -34.75 17.62 7.96
N ARG A 388 -34.69 18.95 8.12
CA ARG A 388 -33.47 19.75 8.08
C ARG A 388 -33.20 20.38 9.43
N ILE A 389 -32.09 19.97 10.06
CA ILE A 389 -31.64 20.56 11.32
C ILE A 389 -30.38 21.37 11.05
N VAL A 390 -30.38 22.66 11.39
CA VAL A 390 -29.22 23.54 11.22
C VAL A 390 -28.40 23.54 12.52
N VAL A 391 -27.10 23.29 12.41
CA VAL A 391 -26.13 23.31 13.50
C VAL A 391 -25.13 24.42 13.25
N ALA A 392 -25.08 25.40 14.15
CA ALA A 392 -24.08 26.46 14.14
C ALA A 392 -22.83 26.05 14.94
N ALA A 393 -21.65 26.53 14.53
CA ALA A 393 -20.37 26.15 15.12
C ALA A 393 -20.21 26.50 16.60
N ASP A 394 -20.93 27.51 17.08
CA ASP A 394 -20.98 27.98 18.46
C ASP A 394 -22.09 27.31 19.30
N SER A 395 -22.95 26.50 18.66
CA SER A 395 -24.00 25.78 19.36
C SER A 395 -23.45 24.66 20.23
N LYS A 396 -24.20 24.30 21.30
CA LYS A 396 -23.87 23.14 22.15
C LYS A 396 -23.76 21.85 21.34
N ALA A 397 -24.55 21.70 20.27
CA ALA A 397 -24.52 20.53 19.39
C ALA A 397 -23.21 20.39 18.61
N ALA A 398 -22.54 21.50 18.26
CA ALA A 398 -21.26 21.49 17.56
C ALA A 398 -20.06 21.11 18.46
N THR A 399 -20.26 20.97 19.77
CA THR A 399 -19.21 20.47 20.68
C THR A 399 -18.90 18.98 20.49
N LEU A 400 -19.81 18.25 19.81
CA LEU A 400 -19.67 16.86 19.42
C LEU A 400 -19.36 16.74 17.92
N PRO A 401 -18.82 15.61 17.45
CA PRO A 401 -18.61 15.40 16.02
C PRO A 401 -19.94 15.42 15.26
N ILE A 402 -19.97 16.13 14.14
CA ILE A 402 -21.17 16.27 13.31
C ILE A 402 -21.51 14.93 12.66
N ALA A 403 -22.75 14.47 12.87
CA ALA A 403 -23.30 13.22 12.34
C ALA A 403 -22.50 11.95 12.74
N ALA A 404 -21.96 11.88 13.97
CA ALA A 404 -21.03 10.85 14.45
C ALA A 404 -21.45 9.37 14.25
N ALA A 405 -22.75 9.05 14.15
CA ALA A 405 -23.24 7.68 13.97
C ALA A 405 -22.81 7.08 12.60
N LYS A 406 -22.42 5.80 12.60
CA LYS A 406 -22.06 5.04 11.40
C LYS A 406 -22.98 3.82 11.26
N PRO A 407 -23.53 3.53 10.06
CA PRO A 407 -23.50 4.38 8.86
C PRO A 407 -24.15 5.74 9.08
N ARG A 408 -23.68 6.78 8.38
CA ARG A 408 -24.17 8.16 8.53
C ARG A 408 -25.69 8.20 8.29
N LYS A 409 -26.46 8.74 9.25
CA LYS A 409 -27.93 8.78 9.16
C LYS A 409 -28.48 9.95 8.34
N CYS A 410 -27.66 10.95 8.04
CA CYS A 410 -28.03 12.16 7.34
C CYS A 410 -26.90 12.65 6.41
N ASN A 411 -27.28 13.44 5.41
CA ASN A 411 -26.35 14.26 4.65
C ASN A 411 -25.97 15.49 5.47
N VAL A 412 -24.74 15.96 5.31
CA VAL A 412 -24.29 17.21 5.92
C VAL A 412 -23.92 18.21 4.83
N ARG A 413 -24.66 19.32 4.74
CA ARG A 413 -24.38 20.40 3.78
C ARG A 413 -24.00 21.69 4.47
N ALA A 414 -23.03 22.41 3.92
CA ALA A 414 -22.69 23.76 4.37
C ALA A 414 -23.87 24.72 4.08
N VAL A 415 -24.34 25.46 5.07
CA VAL A 415 -25.38 26.50 4.90
C VAL A 415 -24.73 27.86 4.66
N THR A 416 -23.68 28.17 5.42
CA THR A 416 -22.82 29.33 5.21
C THR A 416 -21.45 28.87 4.68
N ALA A 417 -20.52 29.81 4.46
CA ALA A 417 -19.12 29.43 4.40
C ALA A 417 -18.73 28.82 5.75
N VAL A 418 -18.04 27.68 5.73
CA VAL A 418 -17.67 26.93 6.94
C VAL A 418 -16.16 26.71 6.98
N ALA A 419 -15.61 26.70 8.19
CA ALA A 419 -14.31 26.11 8.48
C ALA A 419 -14.51 24.90 9.38
N PHE A 420 -13.78 23.82 9.14
CA PHE A 420 -13.96 22.57 9.86
C PHE A 420 -12.68 21.73 9.92
N LEU A 421 -12.67 20.77 10.84
CA LEU A 421 -11.62 19.76 10.97
C LEU A 421 -12.15 18.40 10.51
N TRP A 422 -11.23 17.60 9.97
CA TRP A 422 -11.49 16.24 9.52
C TRP A 422 -10.56 15.29 10.29
N ILE A 423 -11.05 14.67 11.37
CA ILE A 423 -10.22 13.92 12.33
C ILE A 423 -10.58 12.43 12.30
N HIS A 424 -9.58 11.57 12.23
CA HIS A 424 -9.77 10.12 12.18
C HIS A 424 -10.24 9.58 13.54
N GLU A 425 -11.14 8.60 13.54
CA GLU A 425 -11.73 8.01 14.76
C GLU A 425 -10.69 7.45 15.74
N ASN A 426 -9.62 6.82 15.24
CA ASN A 426 -8.48 6.36 16.05
C ASN A 426 -7.82 7.46 16.91
N ILE A 427 -8.03 8.74 16.62
CA ILE A 427 -7.52 9.86 17.42
C ILE A 427 -8.50 10.23 18.55
N ILE A 428 -9.80 9.95 18.36
CA ILE A 428 -10.90 10.36 19.24
C ILE A 428 -11.19 9.27 20.30
N GLY A 429 -10.80 8.02 20.05
CA GLY A 429 -11.17 6.85 20.84
C GLY A 429 -10.19 6.39 21.93
N ASN A 430 -9.29 7.26 22.41
CA ASN A 430 -8.43 6.98 23.58
C ASN A 430 -8.96 7.62 24.86
#